data_AF-B9E3C3-F1
#
_entry.id   AF-B9E3C3-F1
#
_cell.length_a   1.000
_cell.length_b   1.000
_cell.length_c   1.000
_cell.angle_alpha   90.00
_cell.angle_beta   90.00
_cell.angle_gamma   90.00
#
_symmetry.space_group_name_H-M   'P 1'
#
loop_
_entity.id
_entity.type
_entity.pdbx_description
1 polymer ?
#
loop_
_entity_poly.entity_id
_entity_poly.type
_entity_poly.pdbx_seq_one_letter_code
_entity_poly.pdbx_strand_id
1 'polypeptide(L)'
;MKTLPKSMEAGVPLIFKELIIRYTKGKSSSIKEDNALNILSSIYYSINAYMQCYGKKEICSDLIYTGDVNFIYKKGVEIVKKYTEECRKLYKNIKQNKLNIPLEVYNDTIDNLKDFFDNYDEVFGAYDIPCSIDYPLTFDNMNLTGIFYIKQYIEKLKMETDFCNFFKQSSIRKILRDYGRKYRIDIIKSPINVFQVLLEQSIFVFLCGNNEITLEISPHDREIMKRSLLEKNGEELKSILKEIFKGVIVKFNIRDKKLIDYIKRYENPFIIRFLKAYDNGNLSNMIIIEKEKSREDKIVFTKGSKMNDYEFASIVEEIMECSYVKDKINIIASNLKSLEDYIDLLDSECLFGSEYIEVFSTLNDMSLAVLGKTVFYDDLNCNSLNLSYEELIKYRHNMESEWQNYFIEFLLSLPEKKIKNVENIIVKIDLKENLI
;
A
#
# COMPACT_ATOMS: atom_id res chain seq x y z
N MET A 1 11.38 -27.71 5.40
CA MET A 1 10.88 -28.79 6.29
C MET A 1 12.07 -29.54 6.88
N LYS A 2 12.12 -29.73 8.21
CA LYS A 2 12.97 -30.79 8.78
C LYS A 2 12.23 -32.11 8.57
N THR A 3 12.92 -33.12 8.08
CA THR A 3 12.35 -34.46 7.87
C THR A 3 11.92 -35.05 9.21
N LEU A 4 10.71 -35.62 9.27
CA LEU A 4 10.26 -36.37 10.44
C LEU A 4 11.18 -37.58 10.64
N PRO A 5 11.40 -38.05 11.88
CA PRO A 5 11.99 -39.36 12.12
C PRO A 5 11.16 -40.45 11.43
N LYS A 6 11.82 -41.40 10.76
CA LYS A 6 11.15 -42.51 10.01
C LYS A 6 10.12 -43.29 10.84
N SER A 7 10.31 -43.40 12.15
CA SER A 7 9.38 -44.06 13.08
C SER A 7 8.02 -43.34 13.19
N MET A 8 8.00 -42.03 13.03
CA MET A 8 6.80 -41.20 13.14
C MET A 8 6.03 -41.08 11.82
N GLU A 9 6.72 -41.24 10.68
CA GLU A 9 6.10 -41.22 9.34
C GLU A 9 5.05 -42.31 9.16
N ALA A 10 5.23 -43.46 9.82
CA ALA A 10 4.31 -44.61 9.73
C ALA A 10 2.90 -44.33 10.27
N GLY A 11 2.73 -43.39 11.21
CA GLY A 11 1.42 -43.07 11.79
C GLY A 11 0.69 -41.90 11.11
N VAL A 12 1.35 -41.13 10.25
CA VAL A 12 0.72 -40.05 9.48
C VAL A 12 -0.38 -40.56 8.54
N PRO A 13 -0.23 -41.69 7.81
CA PRO A 13 -1.30 -42.25 6.99
C PRO A 13 -2.59 -42.57 7.75
N LEU A 14 -2.50 -42.96 9.03
CA LEU A 14 -3.67 -43.25 9.86
C LEU A 14 -4.44 -41.97 10.19
N ILE A 15 -3.72 -40.91 10.60
CA ILE A 15 -4.30 -39.58 10.83
C ILE A 15 -4.95 -39.07 9.55
N PHE A 16 -4.25 -39.22 8.42
CA PHE A 16 -4.73 -38.79 7.12
C PHE A 16 -6.04 -39.48 6.73
N LYS A 17 -6.12 -40.81 6.88
CA LYS A 17 -7.36 -41.56 6.64
C LYS A 17 -8.51 -41.08 7.53
N GLU A 18 -8.26 -40.83 8.81
CA GLU A 18 -9.27 -40.30 9.73
C GLU A 18 -9.78 -38.91 9.27
N LEU A 19 -8.86 -38.02 8.86
CA LEU A 19 -9.22 -36.70 8.36
C LEU A 19 -9.99 -36.74 7.04
N ILE A 20 -9.67 -37.64 6.11
CA ILE A 20 -10.46 -37.81 4.88
C ILE A 20 -11.91 -38.16 5.22
N ILE A 21 -12.11 -39.16 6.10
CA ILE A 21 -13.45 -39.58 6.53
C ILE A 21 -14.19 -38.41 7.17
N ARG A 22 -13.50 -37.62 8.01
CA ARG A 22 -14.09 -36.44 8.64
C ARG A 22 -14.44 -35.35 7.63
N TYR A 23 -13.55 -35.08 6.68
CA TYR A 23 -13.72 -34.07 5.62
C TYR A 23 -14.92 -34.40 4.72
N THR A 24 -15.08 -35.67 4.32
CA THR A 24 -16.22 -36.13 3.51
C THR A 24 -17.48 -36.37 4.33
N LYS A 25 -17.46 -36.12 5.65
CA LYS A 25 -18.54 -36.43 6.59
C LYS A 25 -18.99 -37.90 6.52
N GLY A 26 -18.05 -38.81 6.27
CA GLY A 26 -18.27 -40.25 6.15
C GLY A 26 -18.95 -40.69 4.84
N LYS A 27 -19.18 -39.78 3.88
CA LYS A 27 -19.92 -40.08 2.65
C LYS A 27 -19.06 -40.65 1.52
N SER A 28 -17.73 -40.52 1.62
CA SER A 28 -16.80 -40.96 0.58
C SER A 28 -15.41 -41.20 1.17
N SER A 29 -14.66 -42.13 0.57
CA SER A 29 -13.23 -42.30 0.81
C SER A 29 -12.35 -41.63 -0.26
N SER A 30 -12.97 -41.01 -1.27
CA SER A 30 -12.31 -40.34 -2.38
C SER A 30 -12.52 -38.83 -2.30
N ILE A 31 -11.42 -38.09 -2.49
CA ILE A 31 -11.37 -36.62 -2.54
C ILE A 31 -10.50 -36.20 -3.73
N LYS A 32 -10.61 -34.94 -4.15
CA LYS A 32 -9.70 -34.36 -5.16
C LYS A 32 -8.27 -34.37 -4.62
N GLU A 33 -7.31 -34.53 -5.53
CA GLU A 33 -5.89 -34.58 -5.19
C GLU A 33 -5.43 -33.31 -4.45
N ASP A 34 -5.86 -32.12 -4.88
CA ASP A 34 -5.53 -30.87 -4.20
C ASP A 34 -5.99 -30.86 -2.73
N ASN A 35 -7.20 -31.35 -2.45
CA ASN A 35 -7.72 -31.46 -1.08
C ASN A 35 -6.92 -32.49 -0.28
N ALA A 36 -6.49 -33.58 -0.91
CA ALA A 36 -5.65 -34.59 -0.28
C ALA A 36 -4.29 -34.02 0.12
N LEU A 37 -3.64 -33.28 -0.79
CA LEU A 37 -2.36 -32.62 -0.54
C LEU A 37 -2.47 -31.57 0.56
N ASN A 38 -3.57 -30.80 0.58
CA ASN A 38 -3.77 -29.77 1.60
C ASN A 38 -3.98 -30.37 3.01
N ILE A 39 -4.83 -31.40 3.12
CA ILE A 39 -5.03 -32.10 4.40
C ILE A 39 -3.70 -32.70 4.88
N LEU A 40 -2.94 -33.35 3.99
CA LEU A 40 -1.65 -33.93 4.36
C LEU A 40 -0.65 -32.85 4.81
N SER A 41 -0.60 -31.71 4.11
CA SER A 41 0.24 -30.56 4.47
C SER A 41 -0.15 -29.99 5.84
N SER A 42 -1.45 -29.94 6.13
CA SER A 42 -1.99 -29.48 7.42
C SER A 42 -1.62 -30.40 8.59
N ILE A 43 -1.54 -31.73 8.36
CA ILE A 43 -1.04 -32.68 9.36
C ILE A 43 0.42 -32.38 9.69
N TYR A 44 1.28 -32.30 8.67
CA TYR A 44 2.70 -31.99 8.87
C TYR A 44 2.92 -30.61 9.49
N TYR A 45 2.11 -29.63 9.11
CA TYR A 45 2.13 -28.29 9.68
C TYR A 45 1.87 -28.33 11.20
N SER A 46 0.82 -29.05 11.62
CA SER A 46 0.46 -29.20 13.03
C SER A 46 1.53 -29.96 13.82
N ILE A 47 2.08 -31.05 13.27
CA ILE A 47 3.20 -31.76 13.91
C ILE A 47 4.40 -30.84 14.10
N ASN A 48 4.75 -30.05 13.07
CA ASN A 48 5.83 -29.07 13.14
C ASN A 48 5.55 -27.97 14.17
N ALA A 49 4.30 -27.51 14.28
CA ALA A 49 3.88 -26.53 15.29
C ALA A 49 4.24 -27.00 16.71
N TYR A 50 3.89 -28.26 17.03
CA TYR A 50 4.23 -28.87 18.31
C TYR A 50 5.74 -28.99 18.52
N MET A 51 6.46 -29.52 17.52
CA MET A 51 7.90 -29.70 17.59
C MET A 51 8.66 -28.38 17.77
N GLN A 52 8.21 -27.28 17.14
CA GLN A 52 8.86 -25.98 17.30
C GLN A 52 8.62 -25.36 18.67
N CYS A 53 7.41 -25.47 19.22
CA CYS A 53 7.08 -24.87 20.52
C CYS A 53 7.65 -25.66 21.70
N TYR A 54 7.80 -26.99 21.58
CA TYR A 54 8.17 -27.86 22.71
C TYR A 54 9.45 -28.67 22.49
N GLY A 55 9.94 -28.82 21.26
CA GLY A 55 11.10 -29.67 20.95
C GLY A 55 12.46 -29.13 21.41
N LYS A 56 12.53 -27.92 21.99
CA LYS A 56 13.76 -27.33 22.55
C LYS A 56 13.84 -27.34 24.08
N LYS A 57 12.74 -27.63 24.79
CA LYS A 57 12.81 -27.87 26.23
C LYS A 57 13.17 -29.34 26.43
N GLU A 58 14.27 -29.59 27.13
CA GLU A 58 14.75 -30.92 27.55
C GLU A 58 13.57 -31.84 27.88
N ILE A 59 13.42 -32.93 27.11
CA ILE A 59 12.56 -34.13 27.31
C ILE A 59 12.37 -34.93 25.99
N CYS A 60 12.77 -34.40 24.83
CA CYS A 60 12.43 -35.01 23.53
C CYS A 60 13.56 -35.82 22.85
N SER A 61 14.37 -36.59 23.58
CA SER A 61 15.01 -37.76 22.95
C SER A 61 14.06 -38.96 23.04
N ASP A 62 13.47 -39.21 24.20
CA ASP A 62 12.76 -40.46 24.42
C ASP A 62 11.31 -40.42 23.90
N LEU A 63 10.65 -39.26 23.97
CA LEU A 63 9.31 -39.01 23.43
C LEU A 63 9.25 -38.97 21.89
N ILE A 64 10.36 -38.70 21.20
CA ILE A 64 10.40 -38.73 19.73
C ILE A 64 10.53 -40.17 19.21
N TYR A 65 11.15 -41.06 20.00
CA TYR A 65 11.26 -42.49 19.68
C TYR A 65 10.09 -43.33 20.22
N THR A 66 9.29 -42.81 21.17
CA THR A 66 8.16 -43.53 21.80
C THR A 66 6.81 -42.81 21.74
N GLY A 67 6.74 -41.55 21.28
CA GLY A 67 5.52 -40.74 21.26
C GLY A 67 4.58 -41.10 20.12
N ASP A 68 3.31 -41.32 20.46
CA ASP A 68 2.22 -41.47 19.50
C ASP A 68 2.12 -40.20 18.63
N VAL A 69 2.40 -40.33 17.33
CA VAL A 69 2.31 -39.22 16.36
C VAL A 69 0.92 -38.57 16.36
N ASN A 70 -0.13 -39.32 16.73
CA ASN A 70 -1.47 -38.79 16.91
C ASN A 70 -1.55 -37.80 18.08
N PHE A 71 -0.88 -38.09 19.19
CA PHE A 71 -0.78 -37.15 20.32
C PHE A 71 -0.10 -35.84 19.89
N ILE A 72 1.04 -35.95 19.18
CA ILE A 72 1.79 -34.79 18.69
C ILE A 72 0.98 -33.97 17.70
N TYR A 73 0.30 -34.62 16.77
CA TYR A 73 -0.61 -33.96 15.83
C TYR A 73 -1.74 -33.22 16.56
N LYS A 74 -2.45 -33.89 17.48
CA LYS A 74 -3.54 -33.27 18.26
C LYS A 74 -3.08 -32.06 19.05
N LYS A 75 -1.92 -32.15 19.72
CA LYS A 75 -1.32 -31.01 20.42
C LYS A 75 -0.85 -29.91 19.47
N GLY A 76 -0.37 -30.28 18.29
CA GLY A 76 -0.10 -29.37 17.19
C GLY A 76 -1.32 -28.54 16.79
N VAL A 77 -2.45 -29.20 16.54
CA VAL A 77 -3.72 -28.53 16.20
C VAL A 77 -4.18 -27.59 17.32
N GLU A 78 -4.05 -27.99 18.59
CA GLU A 78 -4.34 -27.10 19.73
C GLU A 78 -3.48 -25.81 19.70
N ILE A 79 -2.20 -25.93 19.35
CA ILE A 79 -1.29 -24.77 19.20
C ILE A 79 -1.71 -23.87 18.05
N VAL A 80 -2.03 -24.44 16.88
CA VAL A 80 -2.49 -23.69 15.72
C VAL A 80 -3.74 -22.87 16.08
N LYS A 81 -4.75 -23.52 16.67
CA LYS A 81 -5.99 -22.86 17.12
C LYS A 81 -5.72 -21.75 18.13
N LYS A 82 -4.85 -21.99 19.11
CA LYS A 82 -4.47 -20.99 20.10
C LYS A 82 -3.89 -19.74 19.42
N TYR A 83 -2.93 -19.92 18.51
CA TYR A 83 -2.32 -18.78 17.81
C TYR A 83 -3.32 -18.09 16.88
N THR A 84 -4.27 -18.81 16.27
CA THR A 84 -5.34 -18.20 15.48
C THR A 84 -6.15 -17.23 16.31
N GLU A 85 -6.57 -17.62 17.52
CA GLU A 85 -7.33 -16.73 18.40
C GLU A 85 -6.51 -15.56 18.93
N GLU A 86 -5.23 -15.77 19.27
CA GLU A 86 -4.32 -14.69 19.67
C GLU A 86 -4.13 -13.67 18.54
N CYS A 87 -3.92 -14.14 17.31
CA CYS A 87 -3.75 -13.28 16.14
C CYS A 87 -5.05 -12.56 15.78
N ARG A 88 -6.22 -13.20 15.93
CA ARG A 88 -7.51 -12.56 15.71
C ARG A 88 -7.73 -11.38 16.66
N LYS A 89 -7.29 -11.50 17.92
CA LYS A 89 -7.32 -10.38 18.89
C LYS A 89 -6.35 -9.27 18.50
N LEU A 90 -5.13 -9.63 18.10
CA LEU A 90 -4.13 -8.66 17.67
C LEU A 90 -4.56 -7.91 16.41
N TYR A 91 -5.18 -8.60 15.45
CA TYR A 91 -5.76 -8.03 14.24
C TYR A 91 -6.79 -6.94 14.55
N LYS A 92 -7.70 -7.18 15.49
CA LYS A 92 -8.68 -6.17 15.93
C LYS A 92 -7.99 -4.91 16.46
N ASN A 93 -6.90 -5.07 17.21
CA ASN A 93 -6.12 -3.93 17.70
C ASN A 93 -5.42 -3.18 16.56
N ILE A 94 -4.85 -3.87 15.57
CA ILE A 94 -4.23 -3.25 14.39
C ILE A 94 -5.28 -2.46 13.60
N LYS A 95 -6.44 -3.05 13.34
CA LYS A 95 -7.52 -2.40 12.59
C LYS A 95 -7.99 -1.10 13.25
N GLN A 96 -8.05 -1.07 14.58
CA GLN A 96 -8.43 0.12 15.36
C GLN A 96 -7.37 1.22 15.38
N ASN A 97 -6.08 0.86 15.28
CA ASN A 97 -4.95 1.78 15.42
C ASN A 97 -4.19 1.99 14.09
N LYS A 98 -4.83 1.68 12.96
CA LYS A 98 -4.20 1.73 11.64
C LYS A 98 -3.87 3.17 11.21
N LEU A 99 -2.93 3.24 10.27
CA LEU A 99 -2.62 4.37 9.38
C LEU A 99 -3.90 5.10 8.93
N ASN A 100 -4.11 6.37 9.26
CA ASN A 100 -5.10 7.17 8.50
C ASN A 100 -4.37 7.83 7.33
N ILE A 101 -4.04 7.04 6.32
CA ILE A 101 -3.29 7.47 5.13
C ILE A 101 -3.95 6.89 3.88
N PRO A 102 -3.81 7.52 2.70
CA PRO A 102 -4.46 7.07 1.47
C PRO A 102 -3.68 5.97 0.74
N LEU A 103 -2.74 5.29 1.40
CA LEU A 103 -2.02 4.16 0.81
C LEU A 103 -2.96 2.94 0.75
N GLU A 104 -3.54 2.67 -0.42
CA GLU A 104 -4.48 1.57 -0.66
C GLU A 104 -3.85 0.24 -0.28
N VAL A 105 -2.63 -0.04 -0.75
CA VAL A 105 -1.90 -1.29 -0.46
C VAL A 105 -1.84 -1.62 1.05
N TYR A 106 -1.63 -0.61 1.90
CA TYR A 106 -1.63 -0.76 3.36
C TYR A 106 -3.03 -1.01 3.92
N ASN A 107 -4.02 -0.22 3.48
CA ASN A 107 -5.40 -0.34 3.94
C ASN A 107 -6.01 -1.68 3.53
N ASP A 108 -5.89 -2.03 2.25
CA ASP A 108 -6.42 -3.24 1.65
C ASP A 108 -5.79 -4.47 2.29
N THR A 109 -4.48 -4.47 2.55
CA THR A 109 -3.86 -5.59 3.27
C THR A 109 -4.47 -5.78 4.66
N ILE A 110 -4.73 -4.70 5.41
CA ILE A 110 -5.37 -4.80 6.73
C ILE A 110 -6.82 -5.26 6.59
N ASP A 111 -7.54 -4.85 5.57
CA ASP A 111 -8.92 -5.27 5.37
C ASP A 111 -9.00 -6.74 4.90
N ASN A 112 -8.13 -7.17 3.99
CA ASN A 112 -7.98 -8.55 3.49
C ASN A 112 -7.54 -9.54 4.57
N LEU A 113 -6.82 -9.10 5.61
CA LEU A 113 -6.51 -9.96 6.76
C LEU A 113 -7.77 -10.48 7.47
N LYS A 114 -8.93 -9.82 7.31
CA LYS A 114 -10.21 -10.35 7.79
C LYS A 114 -10.55 -11.67 7.10
N ASP A 115 -10.34 -11.77 5.80
CA ASP A 115 -10.65 -12.96 5.00
C ASP A 115 -9.82 -14.17 5.45
N PHE A 116 -8.59 -13.93 5.91
CA PHE A 116 -7.81 -14.97 6.58
C PHE A 116 -8.58 -15.54 7.78
N PHE A 117 -8.99 -14.69 8.73
CA PHE A 117 -9.62 -15.18 9.95
C PHE A 117 -11.02 -15.78 9.76
N ASP A 118 -11.70 -15.42 8.68
CA ASP A 118 -13.02 -15.92 8.32
C ASP A 118 -12.96 -17.26 7.58
N ASN A 119 -11.91 -17.47 6.77
CA ASN A 119 -11.79 -18.65 5.89
C ASN A 119 -10.69 -19.65 6.31
N TYR A 120 -9.83 -19.31 7.27
CA TYR A 120 -8.73 -20.18 7.70
C TYR A 120 -9.23 -21.39 8.48
N ASP A 121 -8.87 -22.58 8.00
CA ASP A 121 -9.22 -23.86 8.63
C ASP A 121 -8.01 -24.43 9.38
N GLU A 122 -8.08 -24.49 10.71
CA GLU A 122 -6.93 -24.92 11.52
C GLU A 122 -6.66 -26.43 11.48
N VAL A 123 -7.47 -27.22 10.77
CA VAL A 123 -7.38 -28.69 10.73
C VAL A 123 -7.12 -29.20 9.31
N PHE A 124 -7.92 -28.75 8.34
CA PHE A 124 -7.88 -29.26 6.97
C PHE A 124 -7.09 -28.36 6.01
N GLY A 125 -6.89 -27.08 6.37
CA GLY A 125 -6.16 -26.08 5.59
C GLY A 125 -5.18 -25.25 6.43
N ALA A 126 -4.58 -25.85 7.46
CA ALA A 126 -3.71 -25.15 8.42
C ALA A 126 -2.41 -24.63 7.78
N TYR A 127 -2.05 -25.16 6.61
CA TYR A 127 -0.90 -24.68 5.84
C TYR A 127 -1.22 -23.43 5.01
N ASP A 128 -2.49 -23.19 4.68
CA ASP A 128 -2.92 -22.19 3.70
C ASP A 128 -2.96 -20.76 4.28
N ILE A 129 -2.89 -19.78 3.38
CA ILE A 129 -3.09 -18.36 3.68
C ILE A 129 -4.22 -17.87 2.76
N PRO A 130 -5.49 -17.97 3.17
CA PRO A 130 -6.63 -17.59 2.32
C PRO A 130 -6.89 -16.07 2.34
N CYS A 131 -5.85 -15.27 2.07
CA CYS A 131 -5.95 -13.82 1.90
C CYS A 131 -4.79 -13.28 1.06
N SER A 132 -4.99 -12.14 0.42
CA SER A 132 -3.94 -11.37 -0.24
C SER A 132 -3.22 -10.46 0.75
N ILE A 133 -1.89 -10.38 0.63
CA ILE A 133 -1.01 -9.57 1.48
C ILE A 133 -0.06 -8.81 0.56
N ASP A 134 -0.38 -7.55 0.29
CA ASP A 134 0.30 -6.73 -0.72
C ASP A 134 1.25 -5.71 -0.08
N TYR A 135 0.99 -5.30 1.16
CA TYR A 135 1.84 -4.34 1.87
C TYR A 135 3.18 -4.99 2.26
N PRO A 136 4.31 -4.48 1.74
CA PRO A 136 5.61 -5.06 2.03
C PRO A 136 6.10 -4.61 3.39
N LEU A 137 6.43 -5.57 4.26
CA LEU A 137 7.15 -5.30 5.51
C LEU A 137 8.65 -5.09 5.24
N THR A 138 9.30 -4.28 6.08
CA THR A 138 10.75 -4.05 6.01
C THR A 138 11.52 -5.36 6.15
N PHE A 139 11.03 -6.25 7.01
CA PHE A 139 11.54 -7.61 7.13
C PHE A 139 10.37 -8.57 7.01
N ASP A 140 10.22 -9.27 5.90
CA ASP A 140 9.29 -10.39 5.79
C ASP A 140 10.02 -11.75 5.79
N ASN A 141 9.32 -12.83 6.18
CA ASN A 141 9.80 -14.19 6.03
C ASN A 141 8.76 -15.06 5.32
N MET A 142 8.79 -15.01 3.99
CA MET A 142 7.93 -15.78 3.10
C MET A 142 8.19 -17.29 3.14
N ASN A 143 9.16 -17.78 3.93
CA ASN A 143 9.36 -19.22 4.14
C ASN A 143 8.38 -19.82 5.18
N LEU A 144 7.63 -18.98 5.91
CA LEU A 144 6.58 -19.41 6.81
C LEU A 144 5.25 -19.49 6.06
N THR A 145 4.33 -20.30 6.58
CA THR A 145 2.96 -20.42 6.05
C THR A 145 1.93 -20.48 7.18
N GLY A 146 0.64 -20.46 6.82
CA GLY A 146 -0.48 -20.54 7.75
C GLY A 146 -0.44 -19.49 8.86
N ILE A 147 -0.95 -19.85 10.03
CA ILE A 147 -1.02 -18.95 11.19
C ILE A 147 0.34 -18.42 11.67
N PHE A 148 1.43 -19.18 11.53
CA PHE A 148 2.76 -18.71 11.94
C PHE A 148 3.31 -17.60 11.04
N TYR A 149 3.00 -17.63 9.74
CA TYR A 149 3.28 -16.51 8.85
C TYR A 149 2.46 -15.30 9.27
N ILE A 150 1.13 -15.45 9.37
CA ILE A 150 0.23 -14.36 9.75
C ILE A 150 0.65 -13.74 11.07
N LYS A 151 0.92 -14.55 12.10
CA LYS A 151 1.39 -14.07 13.40
C LYS A 151 2.61 -13.17 13.25
N GLN A 152 3.63 -13.64 12.54
CA GLN A 152 4.86 -12.86 12.34
C GLN A 152 4.58 -11.57 11.57
N TYR A 153 3.77 -11.67 10.51
CA TYR A 153 3.41 -10.55 9.66
C TYR A 153 2.70 -9.47 10.48
N ILE A 154 1.62 -9.81 11.20
CA ILE A 154 0.85 -8.83 11.99
C ILE A 154 1.63 -8.26 13.17
N GLU A 155 2.52 -9.05 13.81
CA GLU A 155 3.39 -8.54 14.88
C GLU A 155 4.35 -7.46 14.35
N LYS A 156 4.90 -7.65 13.14
CA LYS A 156 5.78 -6.69 12.49
C LYS A 156 5.04 -5.49 11.94
N LEU A 157 3.90 -5.70 11.27
CA LEU A 157 3.01 -4.64 10.82
C LEU A 157 2.63 -3.70 11.97
N LYS A 158 2.33 -4.28 13.15
CA LYS A 158 2.07 -3.51 14.36
C LYS A 158 3.28 -2.68 14.78
N MET A 159 4.47 -3.27 14.86
CA MET A 159 5.69 -2.52 15.23
C MET A 159 5.97 -1.36 14.27
N GLU A 160 5.82 -1.59 12.97
CA GLU A 160 5.98 -0.55 11.94
C GLU A 160 4.93 0.56 12.08
N THR A 161 3.67 0.19 12.29
CA THR A 161 2.56 1.12 12.52
C THR A 161 2.74 1.92 13.81
N ASP A 162 3.15 1.28 14.90
CA ASP A 162 3.42 1.92 16.19
C ASP A 162 4.51 2.98 16.06
N PHE A 163 5.59 2.70 15.32
CA PHE A 163 6.62 3.68 15.04
C PHE A 163 6.10 4.86 14.21
N CYS A 164 5.32 4.57 13.16
CA CYS A 164 4.74 5.63 12.34
C CYS A 164 3.80 6.56 13.15
N ASN A 165 3.12 6.02 14.16
CA ASN A 165 2.24 6.78 15.06
C ASN A 165 2.96 7.77 16.00
N PHE A 166 4.31 7.81 16.03
CA PHE A 166 5.02 8.92 16.67
C PHE A 166 4.84 10.26 15.95
N PHE A 167 4.42 10.23 14.68
CA PHE A 167 4.20 11.43 13.87
C PHE A 167 2.73 11.77 13.75
N LYS A 168 2.44 13.07 13.55
CA LYS A 168 1.10 13.52 13.20
C LYS A 168 0.71 12.97 11.83
N GLN A 169 -0.53 12.50 11.69
CA GLN A 169 -1.05 11.96 10.43
C GLN A 169 -0.89 12.94 9.25
N SER A 170 -1.08 14.25 9.49
CA SER A 170 -0.85 15.30 8.50
C SER A 170 0.60 15.36 8.01
N SER A 171 1.57 15.11 8.89
CA SER A 171 3.00 15.07 8.55
C SER A 171 3.35 13.82 7.74
N ILE A 172 2.76 12.67 8.08
CA ILE A 172 2.92 11.43 7.33
C ILE A 172 2.37 11.61 5.90
N ARG A 173 1.14 12.13 5.77
CA ARG A 173 0.51 12.42 4.47
C ARG A 173 1.34 13.37 3.61
N LYS A 174 1.88 14.45 4.22
CA LYS A 174 2.79 15.39 3.56
C LYS A 174 4.03 14.66 3.01
N ILE A 175 4.70 13.86 3.83
CA ILE A 175 5.93 13.16 3.44
C ILE A 175 5.66 12.10 2.37
N LEU A 176 4.59 11.33 2.49
CA LEU A 176 4.22 10.35 1.47
C LEU A 176 3.95 11.02 0.13
N ARG A 177 3.18 12.11 0.11
CA ARG A 177 2.96 12.91 -1.12
C ARG A 177 4.27 13.44 -1.71
N ASP A 178 5.15 14.00 -0.88
CA ASP A 178 6.40 14.59 -1.34
C ASP A 178 7.40 13.50 -1.79
N TYR A 179 7.34 12.31 -1.21
CA TYR A 179 8.04 11.10 -1.67
C TYR A 179 7.54 10.69 -3.06
N GLY A 180 6.22 10.62 -3.28
CA GLY A 180 5.61 10.33 -4.58
C GLY A 180 6.08 11.28 -5.66
N ARG A 181 6.03 12.59 -5.39
CA ARG A 181 6.52 13.62 -6.31
C ARG A 181 8.00 13.49 -6.63
N LYS A 182 8.83 13.16 -5.63
CA LYS A 182 10.28 13.03 -5.83
C LYS A 182 10.64 11.86 -6.73
N TYR A 183 10.01 10.70 -6.49
CA TYR A 183 10.33 9.47 -7.21
C TYR A 183 9.41 9.20 -8.40
N ARG A 184 8.42 10.08 -8.66
CA ARG A 184 7.43 9.97 -9.74
C ARG A 184 6.67 8.64 -9.66
N ILE A 185 6.19 8.34 -8.46
CA ILE A 185 5.39 7.14 -8.21
C ILE A 185 4.02 7.52 -7.66
N ASP A 186 3.01 6.75 -8.06
CA ASP A 186 1.68 6.82 -7.46
C ASP A 186 1.75 6.22 -6.05
N ILE A 187 1.70 7.09 -5.06
CA ILE A 187 1.82 6.71 -3.65
C ILE A 187 0.63 5.91 -3.16
N ILE A 188 -0.56 6.12 -3.74
CA ILE A 188 -1.77 5.44 -3.31
C ILE A 188 -1.64 3.94 -3.59
N LYS A 189 -1.10 3.59 -4.75
CA LYS A 189 -1.01 2.20 -5.25
C LYS A 189 0.37 1.56 -5.12
N SER A 190 1.40 2.32 -4.76
CA SER A 190 2.77 1.79 -4.70
C SER A 190 2.98 0.88 -3.48
N PRO A 191 3.61 -0.31 -3.64
CA PRO A 191 3.98 -1.17 -2.53
C PRO A 191 5.23 -0.61 -1.82
N ILE A 192 5.05 0.50 -1.10
CA ILE A 192 6.10 1.12 -0.29
C ILE A 192 5.91 0.79 1.19
N ASN A 193 7.01 0.58 1.90
CA ASN A 193 6.97 0.44 3.35
C ASN A 193 7.01 1.83 4.02
N VAL A 194 5.91 2.23 4.67
CA VAL A 194 5.78 3.56 5.29
C VAL A 194 6.76 3.72 6.45
N PHE A 195 6.94 2.70 7.28
CA PHE A 195 7.90 2.73 8.38
C PHE A 195 9.31 3.04 7.90
N GLN A 196 9.74 2.40 6.81
CA GLN A 196 11.05 2.62 6.23
C GLN A 196 11.20 4.07 5.76
N VAL A 197 10.21 4.62 5.03
CA VAL A 197 10.22 6.01 4.57
C VAL A 197 10.37 6.98 5.76
N LEU A 198 9.60 6.78 6.82
CA LEU A 198 9.60 7.67 7.98
C LEU A 198 10.86 7.52 8.83
N LEU A 199 11.37 6.29 9.02
CA LEU A 199 12.59 6.04 9.77
C LEU A 199 13.80 6.67 9.07
N GLU A 200 13.94 6.46 7.76
CA GLU A 200 15.01 7.06 6.97
C GLU A 200 14.95 8.59 7.03
N GLN A 201 13.75 9.17 6.86
CA GLN A 201 13.56 10.61 6.97
C GLN A 201 13.96 11.14 8.37
N SER A 202 13.63 10.40 9.43
CA SER A 202 14.00 10.75 10.81
C SER A 202 15.52 10.74 11.02
N ILE A 203 16.21 9.76 10.44
CA ILE A 203 17.67 9.70 10.50
C ILE A 203 18.27 10.95 9.84
N PHE A 204 17.72 11.39 8.71
CA PHE A 204 18.16 12.62 8.05
C PHE A 204 17.86 13.90 8.85
N VAL A 205 16.70 13.98 9.52
CA VAL A 205 16.38 15.09 10.44
C VAL A 205 17.45 15.20 11.54
N PHE A 206 17.82 14.07 12.15
CA PHE A 206 18.85 14.03 13.19
C PHE A 206 20.25 14.33 12.64
N LEU A 207 20.57 13.90 11.41
CA LEU A 207 21.82 14.24 10.73
C LEU A 207 21.97 15.76 10.48
N CYS A 208 20.85 16.46 10.32
CA CYS A 208 20.83 17.92 10.22
C CYS A 208 21.02 18.62 11.59
N GLY A 209 21.16 17.87 12.69
CA GLY A 209 21.24 18.40 14.05
C GLY A 209 19.89 18.79 14.67
N ASN A 210 18.78 18.50 13.98
CA ASN A 210 17.45 18.71 14.51
C ASN A 210 17.04 17.52 15.38
N ASN A 211 16.80 17.80 16.67
CA ASN A 211 16.44 16.78 17.64
C ASN A 211 14.93 16.70 17.90
N GLU A 212 14.08 17.32 17.07
CA GLU A 212 12.63 17.28 17.20
C GLU A 212 12.01 16.04 16.54
N ILE A 213 10.84 15.61 17.03
CA ILE A 213 10.04 14.56 16.39
C ILE A 213 9.29 15.22 15.22
N THR A 214 10.01 15.37 14.11
CA THR A 214 9.51 15.92 12.86
C THR A 214 10.03 15.11 11.69
N LEU A 215 9.42 15.31 10.53
CA LEU A 215 9.87 14.76 9.26
C LEU A 215 10.34 15.87 8.31
N GLU A 216 10.27 17.13 8.74
CA GLU A 216 10.57 18.29 7.91
C GLU A 216 12.08 18.55 7.90
N ILE A 217 12.62 18.75 6.69
CA ILE A 217 14.00 19.12 6.45
C ILE A 217 13.97 20.33 5.53
N SER A 218 14.39 21.48 6.03
CA SER A 218 14.49 22.71 5.25
C SER A 218 15.70 22.68 4.33
N PRO A 219 15.76 23.57 3.31
CA PRO A 219 16.98 23.77 2.53
C PRO A 219 18.20 24.15 3.39
N HIS A 220 17.98 24.85 4.50
CA HIS A 220 19.04 25.21 5.44
C HIS A 220 19.58 23.98 6.18
N ASP A 221 18.70 23.11 6.68
CA ASP A 221 19.05 21.85 7.35
C ASP A 221 19.91 20.96 6.46
N ARG A 222 19.57 20.90 5.17
CA ARG A 222 20.34 20.16 4.17
C ARG A 222 21.79 20.67 4.05
N GLU A 223 21.99 21.99 4.09
CA GLU A 223 23.34 22.56 4.02
C GLU A 223 24.12 22.33 5.34
N ILE A 224 23.45 22.35 6.50
CA ILE A 224 24.06 21.93 7.77
C ILE A 224 24.53 20.48 7.68
N MET A 225 23.68 19.58 7.19
CA MET A 225 24.04 18.18 7.01
C MET A 225 25.22 18.01 6.05
N LYS A 226 25.23 18.68 4.89
CA LYS A 226 26.37 18.60 3.97
C LYS A 226 27.67 19.01 4.66
N ARG A 227 27.64 20.09 5.46
CA ARG A 227 28.80 20.55 6.25
C ARG A 227 29.19 19.56 7.33
N SER A 228 28.23 18.94 8.00
CA SER A 228 28.51 17.95 9.05
C SER A 228 29.08 16.65 8.49
N LEU A 229 28.84 16.34 7.21
CA LEU A 229 29.34 15.15 6.54
C LEU A 229 30.64 15.38 5.75
N LEU A 230 30.97 16.62 5.42
CA LEU A 230 32.17 17.00 4.66
C LEU A 230 33.45 16.39 5.27
N GLU A 231 34.29 15.82 4.38
CA GLU A 231 35.61 15.24 4.70
C GLU A 231 35.62 14.03 5.65
N LYS A 232 34.45 13.48 6.00
CA LYS A 232 34.38 12.28 6.84
C LYS A 232 34.70 11.01 6.06
N ASN A 233 35.45 10.12 6.68
CA ASN A 233 35.69 8.78 6.13
C ASN A 233 34.54 7.81 6.46
N GLY A 234 34.53 6.65 5.79
CA GLY A 234 33.45 5.67 5.94
C GLY A 234 33.25 5.13 7.36
N GLU A 235 34.30 4.98 8.18
CA GLU A 235 34.18 4.50 9.56
C GLU A 235 33.61 5.58 10.49
N GLU A 236 34.01 6.84 10.29
CA GLU A 236 33.42 7.99 11.02
C GLU A 236 31.93 8.13 10.72
N LEU A 237 31.55 8.00 9.45
CA LEU A 237 30.14 8.04 9.03
C LEU A 237 29.33 6.89 9.64
N LYS A 238 29.87 5.66 9.66
CA LYS A 238 29.25 4.53 10.35
C LYS A 238 29.01 4.83 11.82
N SER A 239 30.01 5.39 12.51
CA SER A 239 29.91 5.73 13.93
C SER A 239 28.82 6.77 14.19
N ILE A 240 28.78 7.83 13.38
CA ILE A 240 27.75 8.89 13.47
C ILE A 240 26.35 8.30 13.27
N LEU A 241 26.15 7.48 12.22
CA LEU A 241 24.87 6.87 11.95
C LEU A 241 24.41 5.97 13.09
N LYS A 242 25.31 5.17 13.69
CA LYS A 242 24.99 4.36 14.88
C LYS A 242 24.51 5.20 16.06
N GLU A 243 25.16 6.32 16.32
CA GLU A 243 24.72 7.24 17.38
C GLU A 243 23.36 7.88 17.05
N ILE A 244 23.08 8.15 15.77
CA ILE A 244 21.78 8.66 15.35
C ILE A 244 20.67 7.63 15.52
N PHE A 245 20.90 6.36 15.17
CA PHE A 245 19.93 5.29 15.42
C PHE A 245 19.59 5.17 16.92
N LYS A 246 20.61 5.28 17.79
CA LYS A 246 20.39 5.36 19.25
C LYS A 246 19.61 6.62 19.64
N GLY A 247 19.96 7.76 19.06
CA GLY A 247 19.31 9.04 19.26
C GLY A 247 17.81 9.01 18.92
N VAL A 248 17.45 8.38 17.80
CA VAL A 248 16.04 8.16 17.41
C VAL A 248 15.32 7.35 18.47
N ILE A 249 15.86 6.20 18.90
CA ILE A 249 15.25 5.34 19.93
C ILE A 249 15.02 6.12 21.24
N VAL A 250 16.02 6.91 21.67
CA VAL A 250 15.95 7.70 22.91
C VAL A 250 14.95 8.85 22.79
N LYS A 251 15.03 9.66 21.74
CA LYS A 251 14.17 10.84 21.56
C LYS A 251 12.70 10.45 21.41
N PHE A 252 12.42 9.34 20.74
CA PHE A 252 11.07 8.82 20.55
C PHE A 252 10.57 8.07 21.81
N ASN A 253 11.40 7.94 22.85
CA ASN A 253 11.09 7.23 24.09
C ASN A 253 10.56 5.81 23.83
N ILE A 254 11.21 5.10 22.89
CA ILE A 254 10.81 3.75 22.52
C ILE A 254 11.24 2.79 23.63
N ARG A 255 10.27 2.19 24.31
CA ARG A 255 10.49 1.24 25.43
C ARG A 255 10.27 -0.22 25.06
N ASP A 256 9.52 -0.48 23.99
CA ASP A 256 9.28 -1.84 23.52
C ASP A 256 10.58 -2.42 22.94
N LYS A 257 11.11 -3.45 23.60
CA LYS A 257 12.33 -4.15 23.20
C LYS A 257 12.22 -4.75 21.78
N LYS A 258 11.05 -5.25 21.39
CA LYS A 258 10.86 -5.83 20.05
C LYS A 258 11.00 -4.76 18.97
N LEU A 259 10.43 -3.58 19.18
CA LEU A 259 10.55 -2.46 18.24
C LEU A 259 12.00 -1.93 18.19
N ILE A 260 12.69 -1.85 19.34
CA ILE A 260 14.11 -1.49 19.39
C ILE A 260 14.94 -2.47 18.55
N ASP A 261 14.73 -3.77 18.72
CA ASP A 261 15.46 -4.80 17.97
C ASP A 261 15.13 -4.76 16.47
N TYR A 262 13.88 -4.43 16.13
CA TYR A 262 13.44 -4.24 14.74
C TYR A 262 14.18 -3.07 14.07
N ILE A 263 14.26 -1.91 14.74
CA ILE A 263 15.00 -0.73 14.27
C ILE A 263 16.50 -1.04 14.14
N LYS A 264 17.10 -1.69 15.16
CA LYS A 264 18.52 -2.08 15.13
C LYS A 264 18.85 -3.05 14.01
N ARG A 265 17.93 -3.95 13.66
CA ARG A 265 18.11 -4.84 12.51
C ARG A 265 18.19 -4.06 11.20
N TYR A 266 17.51 -2.91 11.11
CA TYR A 266 17.52 -2.04 9.94
C TYR A 266 18.76 -1.14 9.82
N GLU A 267 19.49 -0.94 10.93
CA GLU A 267 20.69 -0.12 11.01
C GLU A 267 21.74 -0.47 9.94
N ASN A 268 22.18 -1.72 9.87
CA ASN A 268 23.24 -2.13 8.95
C ASN A 268 22.83 -2.01 7.46
N PRO A 269 21.66 -2.52 7.03
CA PRO A 269 21.17 -2.31 5.66
C PRO A 269 21.13 -0.83 5.26
N PHE A 270 20.67 0.05 6.16
CA PHE A 270 20.64 1.48 5.91
C PHE A 270 22.05 2.07 5.78
N ILE A 271 22.96 1.77 6.71
CA ILE A 271 24.34 2.27 6.70
C ILE A 271 25.03 1.92 5.37
N ILE A 272 24.89 0.69 4.90
CA ILE A 272 25.50 0.25 3.63
C ILE A 272 24.96 1.09 2.45
N ARG A 273 23.63 1.29 2.39
CA ARG A 273 23.00 2.11 1.35
C ARG A 273 23.43 3.58 1.44
N PHE A 274 23.48 4.13 2.65
CA PHE A 274 23.89 5.50 2.91
C PHE A 274 25.32 5.75 2.43
N LEU A 275 26.28 4.91 2.82
CA LEU A 275 27.68 5.06 2.43
C LEU A 275 27.82 5.01 0.90
N LYS A 276 27.15 4.05 0.25
CA LYS A 276 27.14 3.98 -1.21
C LYS A 276 26.56 5.24 -1.86
N ALA A 277 25.50 5.82 -1.30
CA ALA A 277 24.94 7.07 -1.81
C ALA A 277 25.85 8.27 -1.58
N TYR A 278 26.53 8.31 -0.43
CA TYR A 278 27.50 9.34 -0.07
C TYR A 278 28.72 9.31 -1.02
N ASP A 279 29.33 8.15 -1.21
CA ASP A 279 30.51 7.96 -2.07
C ASP A 279 30.23 8.35 -3.53
N ASN A 280 28.98 8.19 -4.00
CA ASN A 280 28.55 8.55 -5.35
C ASN A 280 27.97 9.96 -5.47
N GLY A 281 28.03 10.79 -4.42
CA GLY A 281 27.47 12.15 -4.41
C GLY A 281 25.93 12.22 -4.52
N ASN A 282 25.25 11.09 -4.34
CA ASN A 282 23.82 10.90 -4.58
C ASN A 282 22.98 10.93 -3.29
N LEU A 283 23.55 11.38 -2.17
CA LEU A 283 22.84 11.42 -0.89
C LEU A 283 21.54 12.25 -0.95
N SER A 284 21.53 13.30 -1.77
CA SER A 284 20.34 14.12 -1.98
C SER A 284 19.15 13.34 -2.54
N ASN A 285 19.38 12.20 -3.21
CA ASN A 285 18.32 11.33 -3.70
C ASN A 285 17.64 10.54 -2.59
N MET A 286 18.22 10.42 -1.39
CA MET A 286 17.62 9.68 -0.26
C MET A 286 16.73 10.56 0.65
N ILE A 287 16.77 11.89 0.50
CA ILE A 287 16.18 12.83 1.46
C ILE A 287 14.97 13.54 0.87
N ILE A 288 13.83 13.57 1.56
CA ILE A 288 12.72 14.44 1.17
C ILE A 288 12.96 15.82 1.80
N ILE A 289 13.17 16.84 0.97
CA ILE A 289 13.39 18.22 1.42
C ILE A 289 12.07 18.96 1.27
N GLU A 290 11.71 19.75 2.29
CA GLU A 290 10.62 20.70 2.17
C GLU A 290 10.97 21.69 1.06
N LYS A 291 10.23 21.63 -0.05
CA LYS A 291 10.27 22.72 -1.01
C LYS A 291 9.83 23.97 -0.25
N GLU A 292 10.58 25.07 -0.40
CA GLU A 292 10.05 26.39 -0.05
C GLU A 292 8.63 26.43 -0.59
N LYS A 293 7.67 26.89 0.24
CA LYS A 293 6.32 27.18 -0.24
C LYS A 293 6.49 28.16 -1.40
N SER A 294 6.65 27.68 -2.63
CA SER A 294 6.28 28.47 -3.77
C SER A 294 4.82 28.78 -3.47
N ARG A 295 4.55 30.07 -3.26
CA ARG A 295 3.22 30.63 -3.40
C ARG A 295 2.84 30.51 -4.88
N GLU A 296 2.93 29.31 -5.44
CA GLU A 296 2.12 28.97 -6.57
C GLU A 296 0.71 28.99 -6.01
N ASP A 297 -0.13 29.89 -6.53
CA ASP A 297 -1.54 29.96 -6.21
C ASP A 297 -2.19 28.61 -6.54
N LYS A 298 -2.10 27.68 -5.58
CA LYS A 298 -2.66 26.34 -5.73
C LYS A 298 -4.16 26.47 -5.65
N ILE A 299 -4.82 26.02 -6.71
CA ILE A 299 -6.27 25.99 -6.74
C ILE A 299 -6.67 24.69 -6.08
N VAL A 300 -7.23 24.80 -4.87
CA VAL A 300 -7.75 23.66 -4.15
C VAL A 300 -9.10 23.27 -4.75
N PHE A 301 -9.14 22.14 -5.43
CA PHE A 301 -10.39 21.58 -5.93
C PHE A 301 -10.95 20.57 -4.92
N THR A 302 -12.16 20.81 -4.44
CA THR A 302 -12.92 19.90 -3.59
C THR A 302 -13.92 19.13 -4.43
N LYS A 303 -13.84 17.79 -4.41
CA LYS A 303 -14.83 16.93 -5.07
C LYS A 303 -16.23 17.17 -4.47
N GLY A 304 -17.24 17.28 -5.33
CA GLY A 304 -18.64 17.24 -4.92
C GLY A 304 -19.04 15.84 -4.43
N SER A 305 -20.18 15.74 -3.74
CA SER A 305 -20.75 14.45 -3.37
C SER A 305 -21.32 13.74 -4.60
N LYS A 306 -20.90 12.50 -4.80
CA LYS A 306 -21.45 11.60 -5.84
C LYS A 306 -22.94 11.37 -5.60
N MET A 307 -23.75 11.36 -6.65
CA MET A 307 -25.17 11.01 -6.54
C MET A 307 -25.36 9.49 -6.36
N ASN A 308 -26.55 9.06 -5.99
CA ASN A 308 -26.84 7.64 -5.90
C ASN A 308 -27.11 7.02 -7.28
N ASP A 309 -26.88 5.72 -7.41
CA ASP A 309 -26.95 5.02 -8.70
C ASP A 309 -28.33 5.09 -9.38
N TYR A 310 -29.41 5.19 -8.61
CA TYR A 310 -30.77 5.29 -9.15
C TYR A 310 -31.04 6.67 -9.76
N GLU A 311 -30.65 7.73 -9.05
CA GLU A 311 -30.73 9.11 -9.57
C GLU A 311 -29.87 9.27 -10.83
N PHE A 312 -28.66 8.70 -10.80
CA PHE A 312 -27.76 8.71 -11.94
C PHE A 312 -28.37 8.01 -13.17
N ALA A 313 -28.88 6.79 -13.00
CA ALA A 313 -29.50 6.03 -14.08
C ALA A 313 -30.68 6.79 -14.72
N SER A 314 -31.52 7.42 -13.91
CA SER A 314 -32.66 8.22 -14.39
C SER A 314 -32.22 9.40 -15.25
N ILE A 315 -31.10 10.06 -14.91
CA ILE A 315 -30.56 11.18 -15.68
C ILE A 315 -30.00 10.69 -17.03
N VAL A 316 -29.31 9.54 -17.03
CA VAL A 316 -28.78 8.95 -18.26
C VAL A 316 -29.91 8.57 -19.21
N GLU A 317 -30.99 7.98 -18.70
CA GLU A 317 -32.20 7.68 -19.49
C GLU A 317 -32.81 8.96 -20.10
N GLU A 318 -32.99 10.02 -19.32
CA GLU A 318 -33.53 11.30 -19.78
C GLU A 318 -32.68 11.92 -20.92
N ILE A 319 -31.36 11.80 -20.83
CA ILE A 319 -30.42 12.28 -21.87
C ILE A 319 -30.54 11.44 -23.15
N MET A 320 -30.70 10.12 -23.02
CA MET A 320 -30.88 9.24 -24.19
C MET A 320 -32.20 9.49 -24.92
N GLU A 321 -33.26 9.93 -24.22
CA GLU A 321 -34.55 10.29 -24.83
C GLU A 321 -34.51 11.64 -25.56
N CYS A 322 -33.51 12.49 -25.30
CA CYS A 322 -33.39 13.79 -25.93
C CYS A 322 -32.93 13.71 -27.39
N SER A 323 -33.68 14.38 -28.27
CA SER A 323 -33.35 14.48 -29.71
C SER A 323 -32.38 15.62 -30.05
N TYR A 324 -32.26 16.64 -29.19
CA TYR A 324 -31.42 17.81 -29.43
C TYR A 324 -30.27 17.89 -28.42
N VAL A 325 -29.06 18.13 -28.92
CA VAL A 325 -27.83 18.24 -28.10
C VAL A 325 -27.95 19.34 -27.04
N LYS A 326 -28.65 20.43 -27.35
CA LYS A 326 -28.90 21.52 -26.39
C LYS A 326 -29.69 21.07 -25.16
N ASP A 327 -30.63 20.16 -25.34
CA ASP A 327 -31.44 19.65 -24.23
C ASP A 327 -30.60 18.72 -23.35
N LYS A 328 -29.76 17.86 -23.97
CA LYS A 328 -28.76 17.05 -23.26
C LYS A 328 -27.83 17.91 -22.40
N ILE A 329 -27.28 19.00 -22.97
CA ILE A 329 -26.40 19.95 -22.26
C ILE A 329 -27.12 20.57 -21.05
N ASN A 330 -28.39 20.96 -21.20
CA ASN A 330 -29.16 21.55 -20.11
C ASN A 330 -29.39 20.57 -18.96
N ILE A 331 -29.66 19.29 -19.27
CA ILE A 331 -29.82 18.23 -18.26
C ILE A 331 -28.49 18.00 -17.52
N ILE A 332 -27.38 17.88 -18.24
CA ILE A 332 -26.03 17.71 -17.68
C ILE A 332 -25.71 18.85 -16.70
N ALA A 333 -25.87 20.11 -17.15
CA ALA A 333 -25.54 21.29 -16.34
C ALA A 333 -26.41 21.45 -15.09
N SER A 334 -27.67 21.01 -15.15
CA SER A 334 -28.63 21.16 -14.05
C SER A 334 -28.50 20.08 -12.97
N ASN A 335 -28.06 18.87 -13.36
CA ASN A 335 -28.11 17.70 -12.49
C ASN A 335 -26.74 17.23 -11.99
N LEU A 336 -25.66 17.39 -12.76
CA LEU A 336 -24.34 16.89 -12.36
C LEU A 336 -23.59 17.90 -11.48
N LYS A 337 -23.29 17.51 -10.24
CA LYS A 337 -22.65 18.37 -9.22
C LYS A 337 -21.27 17.89 -8.77
N SER A 338 -20.88 16.67 -9.14
CA SER A 338 -19.57 16.11 -8.82
C SER A 338 -18.78 15.80 -10.09
N LEU A 339 -17.45 15.83 -9.97
CA LEU A 339 -16.55 15.43 -11.06
C LEU A 339 -16.74 13.95 -11.42
N GLU A 340 -17.01 13.11 -10.42
CA GLU A 340 -17.18 11.66 -10.60
C GLU A 340 -18.44 11.38 -11.40
N ASP A 341 -19.59 11.96 -11.05
CA ASP A 341 -20.83 11.81 -11.84
C ASP A 341 -20.65 12.34 -13.27
N TYR A 342 -19.85 13.39 -13.44
CA TYR A 342 -19.58 13.95 -14.77
C TYR A 342 -18.76 12.99 -15.63
N ILE A 343 -17.70 12.39 -15.07
CA ILE A 343 -16.87 11.40 -15.78
C ILE A 343 -17.67 10.14 -16.07
N ASP A 344 -18.39 9.62 -15.06
CA ASP A 344 -19.26 8.45 -15.22
C ASP A 344 -20.29 8.66 -16.34
N LEU A 345 -20.82 9.88 -16.50
CA LEU A 345 -21.75 10.21 -17.58
C LEU A 345 -21.07 10.30 -18.96
N LEU A 346 -19.84 10.80 -19.03
CA LEU A 346 -19.08 10.79 -20.28
C LEU A 346 -18.78 9.37 -20.77
N ASP A 347 -18.66 8.42 -19.83
CA ASP A 347 -18.48 6.99 -20.08
C ASP A 347 -19.82 6.21 -20.22
N SER A 348 -20.99 6.82 -20.00
CA SER A 348 -22.29 6.11 -19.96
C SER A 348 -22.97 5.89 -21.32
N GLU A 349 -22.22 5.99 -22.43
CA GLU A 349 -22.71 5.79 -23.81
C GLU A 349 -23.97 6.62 -24.16
N CYS A 350 -24.17 7.79 -23.54
CA CYS A 350 -25.34 8.65 -23.78
C CYS A 350 -25.08 9.85 -24.72
N LEU A 351 -23.80 10.08 -25.05
CA LEU A 351 -23.31 11.12 -25.96
C LEU A 351 -22.56 10.47 -27.12
N PHE A 352 -22.70 11.02 -28.32
CA PHE A 352 -22.08 10.46 -29.52
C PHE A 352 -21.42 11.52 -30.40
N GLY A 353 -20.22 11.23 -30.90
CA GLY A 353 -19.58 12.04 -31.93
C GLY A 353 -19.39 13.50 -31.54
N SER A 354 -19.94 14.41 -32.36
CA SER A 354 -19.84 15.86 -32.14
C SER A 354 -20.55 16.34 -30.87
N GLU A 355 -21.44 15.53 -30.27
CA GLU A 355 -22.11 15.88 -29.01
C GLU A 355 -21.10 16.11 -27.87
N TYR A 356 -20.03 15.31 -27.81
CA TYR A 356 -18.95 15.51 -26.84
C TYR A 356 -18.29 16.89 -26.99
N ILE A 357 -18.01 17.29 -28.23
CA ILE A 357 -17.37 18.57 -28.55
C ILE A 357 -18.28 19.73 -28.14
N GLU A 358 -19.59 19.62 -28.40
CA GLU A 358 -20.58 20.62 -27.98
C GLU A 358 -20.67 20.73 -26.45
N VAL A 359 -20.66 19.60 -25.73
CA VAL A 359 -20.62 19.58 -24.26
C VAL A 359 -19.37 20.27 -23.74
N PHE A 360 -18.17 19.92 -24.23
CA PHE A 360 -16.92 20.55 -23.81
C PHE A 360 -16.85 22.05 -24.14
N SER A 361 -17.52 22.48 -25.22
CA SER A 361 -17.59 23.90 -25.60
C SER A 361 -18.28 24.78 -24.56
N THR A 362 -19.17 24.20 -23.72
CA THR A 362 -19.85 24.91 -22.64
C THR A 362 -19.02 25.05 -21.37
N LEU A 363 -17.91 24.31 -21.28
CA LEU A 363 -17.05 24.31 -20.10
C LEU A 363 -16.12 25.53 -20.09
N ASN A 364 -15.99 26.12 -18.90
CA ASN A 364 -15.00 27.17 -18.68
C ASN A 364 -13.59 26.58 -18.52
N ASP A 365 -12.57 27.43 -18.53
CA ASP A 365 -11.17 27.00 -18.46
C ASP A 365 -10.85 26.17 -17.20
N MET A 366 -11.54 26.43 -16.08
CA MET A 366 -11.37 25.66 -14.84
C MET A 366 -11.93 24.25 -14.99
N SER A 367 -13.14 24.11 -15.51
CA SER A 367 -13.78 22.81 -15.73
C SER A 367 -13.01 21.97 -16.75
N LEU A 368 -12.52 22.61 -17.83
CA LEU A 368 -11.63 21.95 -18.80
C LEU A 368 -10.32 21.50 -18.15
N ALA A 369 -9.74 22.31 -17.26
CA ALA A 369 -8.52 21.93 -16.56
C ALA A 369 -8.74 20.79 -15.55
N VAL A 370 -9.90 20.72 -14.90
CA VAL A 370 -10.22 19.59 -14.02
C VAL A 370 -10.33 18.28 -14.79
N LEU A 371 -11.00 18.27 -15.95
CA LEU A 371 -11.04 17.11 -16.86
C LEU A 371 -9.65 16.80 -17.45
N GLY A 372 -8.91 17.83 -17.88
CA GLY A 372 -7.55 17.64 -18.38
C GLY A 372 -6.63 17.00 -17.36
N LYS A 373 -6.84 17.24 -16.06
CA LYS A 373 -6.07 16.62 -15.00
C LYS A 373 -6.32 15.12 -14.85
N THR A 374 -7.51 14.63 -15.19
CA THR A 374 -7.80 13.19 -15.24
C THR A 374 -7.28 12.56 -16.52
N VAL A 375 -7.36 13.27 -17.66
CA VAL A 375 -6.86 12.78 -18.96
C VAL A 375 -5.32 12.71 -18.99
N PHE A 376 -4.63 13.73 -18.49
CA PHE A 376 -3.17 13.82 -18.53
C PHE A 376 -2.51 13.43 -17.20
N TYR A 377 -3.14 12.52 -16.45
CA TYR A 377 -2.68 12.12 -15.12
C TYR A 377 -1.22 11.64 -15.12
N ASP A 378 -0.85 10.81 -16.09
CA ASP A 378 0.50 10.23 -16.18
C ASP A 378 1.59 11.28 -16.48
N ASP A 379 1.32 12.20 -17.41
CA ASP A 379 2.24 13.27 -17.75
C ASP A 379 2.41 14.29 -16.63
N LEU A 380 1.33 14.55 -15.89
CA LEU A 380 1.37 15.35 -14.69
C LEU A 380 2.21 14.70 -13.59
N ASN A 381 2.09 13.38 -13.41
CA ASN A 381 2.94 12.63 -12.47
C ASN A 381 4.43 12.67 -12.85
N CYS A 382 4.73 12.77 -14.15
CA CYS A 382 6.08 12.88 -14.66
C CYS A 382 6.63 14.32 -14.71
N ASN A 383 5.83 15.34 -14.36
CA ASN A 383 6.12 16.77 -14.60
C ASN A 383 6.48 17.05 -16.07
N SER A 384 5.90 16.30 -17.01
CA SER A 384 6.15 16.41 -18.45
C SER A 384 4.99 17.01 -19.23
N LEU A 385 3.91 17.42 -18.55
CA LEU A 385 2.75 18.00 -19.21
C LEU A 385 3.18 19.17 -20.12
N ASN A 386 2.90 18.99 -21.41
CA ASN A 386 3.08 19.98 -22.44
C ASN A 386 1.88 19.85 -23.39
N LEU A 387 1.00 20.85 -23.38
CA LEU A 387 -0.19 20.87 -24.25
C LEU A 387 0.03 21.61 -25.57
N SER A 388 1.27 21.70 -26.04
CA SER A 388 1.55 22.16 -27.40
C SER A 388 0.84 21.27 -28.43
N TYR A 389 0.52 21.86 -29.59
CA TYR A 389 -0.16 21.15 -30.69
C TYR A 389 0.57 19.86 -31.10
N GLU A 390 1.92 19.89 -31.14
CA GLU A 390 2.75 18.74 -31.51
C GLU A 390 2.65 17.57 -30.51
N GLU A 391 2.52 17.87 -29.22
CA GLU A 391 2.34 16.87 -28.17
C GLU A 391 0.90 16.36 -28.15
N LEU A 392 -0.10 17.26 -28.24
CA LEU A 392 -1.53 16.90 -28.27
C LEU A 392 -1.88 15.94 -29.41
N ILE A 393 -1.26 16.08 -30.59
CA ILE A 393 -1.46 15.15 -31.71
C ILE A 393 -1.08 13.72 -31.35
N LYS A 394 -0.09 13.50 -30.47
CA LYS A 394 0.35 12.14 -30.12
C LYS A 394 -0.72 11.36 -29.34
N TYR A 395 -1.60 12.08 -28.64
CA TYR A 395 -2.72 11.50 -27.89
C TYR A 395 -3.95 11.20 -28.74
N ARG A 396 -4.03 11.76 -29.95
CA ARG A 396 -5.16 11.54 -30.87
C ARG A 396 -5.35 10.05 -31.14
N HIS A 397 -6.57 9.54 -30.89
CA HIS A 397 -6.97 8.14 -31.07
C HIS A 397 -6.18 7.11 -30.22
N ASN A 398 -5.43 7.57 -29.21
CA ASN A 398 -4.62 6.72 -28.34
C ASN A 398 -5.10 6.73 -26.88
N MET A 399 -6.27 7.30 -26.60
CA MET A 399 -6.86 7.32 -25.26
C MET A 399 -7.73 6.10 -24.98
N GLU A 400 -7.81 5.71 -23.70
CA GLU A 400 -8.54 4.53 -23.23
C GLU A 400 -10.06 4.67 -23.41
N SER A 401 -10.62 5.83 -23.08
CA SER A 401 -12.06 6.11 -23.23
C SER A 401 -12.37 6.91 -24.50
N GLU A 402 -13.56 6.71 -25.06
CA GLU A 402 -14.03 7.43 -26.26
C GLU A 402 -14.08 8.95 -26.03
N TRP A 403 -14.65 9.39 -24.91
CA TRP A 403 -14.77 10.81 -24.59
C TRP A 403 -13.41 11.51 -24.46
N GLN A 404 -12.37 10.80 -24.00
CA GLN A 404 -11.02 11.35 -23.88
C GLN A 404 -10.45 11.68 -25.26
N ASN A 405 -10.69 10.82 -26.26
CA ASN A 405 -10.30 11.10 -27.63
C ASN A 405 -11.00 12.37 -28.18
N TYR A 406 -12.30 12.53 -27.91
CA TYR A 406 -13.01 13.76 -28.28
C TYR A 406 -12.56 14.99 -27.48
N PHE A 407 -12.12 14.81 -26.23
CA PHE A 407 -11.56 15.87 -25.42
C PHE A 407 -10.23 16.38 -26.01
N ILE A 408 -9.37 15.47 -26.49
CA ILE A 408 -8.15 15.84 -27.23
C ILE A 408 -8.48 16.58 -28.53
N GLU A 409 -9.45 16.09 -29.32
CA GLU A 409 -9.90 16.80 -30.53
C GLU A 409 -10.43 18.20 -30.21
N PHE A 410 -11.20 18.33 -29.14
CA PHE A 410 -11.69 19.62 -28.68
C PHE A 410 -10.54 20.55 -28.29
N LEU A 411 -9.56 20.09 -27.50
CA LEU A 411 -8.38 20.89 -27.15
C LEU A 411 -7.59 21.33 -28.39
N LEU A 412 -7.39 20.44 -29.37
CA LEU A 412 -6.73 20.75 -30.64
C LEU A 412 -7.47 21.83 -31.45
N SER A 413 -8.79 21.94 -31.28
CA SER A 413 -9.61 22.98 -31.94
C SER A 413 -9.51 24.37 -31.27
N LEU A 414 -8.99 24.45 -30.04
CA LEU A 414 -8.92 25.70 -29.29
C LEU A 414 -7.74 26.58 -29.73
N PRO A 415 -7.84 27.92 -29.56
CA PRO A 415 -6.70 28.80 -29.75
C PRO A 415 -5.55 28.48 -28.77
N GLU A 416 -4.31 28.55 -29.24
CA GLU A 416 -3.11 28.23 -28.44
C GLU A 416 -3.05 28.99 -27.10
N LYS A 417 -3.50 30.25 -27.09
CA LYS A 417 -3.60 31.06 -25.87
C LYS A 417 -4.53 30.44 -24.82
N LYS A 418 -5.65 29.86 -25.25
CA LYS A 418 -6.61 29.20 -24.36
C LYS A 418 -6.05 27.88 -23.84
N ILE A 419 -5.41 27.09 -24.70
CA ILE A 419 -4.74 25.84 -24.32
C ILE A 419 -3.68 26.10 -23.26
N LYS A 420 -2.80 27.09 -23.46
CA LYS A 420 -1.80 27.51 -22.47
C LYS A 420 -2.43 27.96 -21.15
N ASN A 421 -3.60 28.60 -21.19
CA ASN A 421 -4.30 28.98 -19.95
C ASN A 421 -4.80 27.74 -19.19
N VAL A 422 -5.45 26.81 -19.90
CA VAL A 422 -5.93 25.54 -19.35
C VAL A 422 -4.76 24.73 -18.78
N GLU A 423 -3.66 24.58 -19.52
CA GLU A 423 -2.42 23.94 -19.08
C GLU A 423 -1.89 24.52 -17.76
N ASN A 424 -1.78 25.85 -17.68
CA ASN A 424 -1.36 26.53 -16.46
C ASN A 424 -2.30 26.26 -15.27
N ILE A 425 -3.60 26.17 -15.52
CA ILE A 425 -4.59 25.83 -14.48
C ILE A 425 -4.44 24.35 -14.08
N ILE A 426 -4.28 23.41 -15.01
CA ILE A 426 -4.09 21.98 -14.74
C ILE A 426 -2.92 21.76 -13.78
N VAL A 427 -1.79 22.42 -14.04
CA VAL A 427 -0.57 22.33 -13.20
C VAL A 427 -0.82 22.89 -11.80
N LYS A 428 -1.64 23.94 -11.66
CA LYS A 428 -1.96 24.59 -10.39
C LYS A 428 -3.06 23.94 -9.58
N ILE A 429 -3.93 23.14 -10.20
CA ILE A 429 -4.98 22.41 -9.49
C ILE A 429 -4.31 21.34 -8.62
N ASP A 430 -4.54 21.38 -7.32
CA ASP A 430 -4.27 20.25 -6.42
C ASP A 430 -5.63 19.55 -6.26
N LEU A 431 -5.84 18.43 -6.97
CA LEU A 431 -7.00 17.60 -6.68
C LEU A 431 -6.77 17.08 -5.28
N LYS A 432 -7.66 17.40 -4.36
CA LYS A 432 -7.74 16.66 -3.11
C LYS A 432 -8.21 15.24 -3.45
N GLU A 433 -7.33 14.41 -3.99
CA GLU A 433 -7.27 13.03 -3.53
C GLU A 433 -7.12 13.11 -2.02
N ASN A 434 -7.83 12.29 -1.27
CA ASN A 434 -7.96 12.37 0.19
C ASN A 434 -6.61 12.19 0.92
N LEU A 435 -5.73 13.18 0.79
CA LEU A 435 -4.45 13.39 1.44
C LEU A 435 -4.57 14.51 2.50
N ILE A 436 -5.77 15.07 2.74
CA ILE A 436 -6.03 15.85 3.96
C ILE A 436 -6.14 14.91 5.12
#